data_AF-A0AAN9E9F0-F1
#
_entry.id   AF-A0AAN9E9F0-F1
#
_cell.length_a   1.000
_cell.length_b   1.000
_cell.length_c   1.000
_cell.angle_alpha   90.00
_cell.angle_beta   90.00
_cell.angle_gamma   90.00
#
_symmetry.space_group_name_H-M   'P 1'
#
loop_
_entity.id
_entity.type
_entity.pdbx_description
1 polymer ?
#
loop_
_entity_poly.entity_id
_entity_poly.type
_entity_poly.pdbx_seq_one_letter_code
_entity_poly.pdbx_strand_id
1 'polypeptide(L)'
;MTLLLGPPSSGKTTLLLALAGKFDPKLKVTGKVTYNGHGMNEFVPQRTAAYVSQNDLHIGELTVRETLAFSARCQGVGSRYDMLAELSRREKELNIKPDPDIDVYMMVCCFHYVLVDWFHQLLRNFA
;
A
#
# COMPACT_ATOMS: atom_id res chain seq x y z
N MET A 1 17.15 3.42 -3.41
CA MET A 1 17.24 3.24 -1.94
C MET A 1 17.96 4.44 -1.37
N THR A 2 17.44 5.05 -0.31
CA THR A 2 18.00 6.29 0.28
C THR A 2 18.19 6.09 1.78
N LEU A 3 19.35 6.48 2.30
CA LEU A 3 19.69 6.40 3.73
C LEU A 3 19.72 7.80 4.33
N LEU A 4 18.97 8.02 5.41
CA LEU A 4 18.94 9.29 6.15
C LEU A 4 19.60 9.13 7.52
N LEU A 5 20.77 9.73 7.71
CA LEU A 5 21.54 9.70 8.96
C LEU A 5 21.52 11.07 9.64
N GLY A 6 21.60 11.07 10.97
CA GLY A 6 21.66 12.29 11.77
C GLY A 6 21.62 11.98 13.27
N PRO A 7 22.12 12.88 14.13
CA PRO A 7 22.14 12.69 15.58
C PRO A 7 20.73 12.57 16.18
N PRO A 8 20.57 12.08 17.42
CA PRO A 8 19.29 12.14 18.12
C PRO A 8 18.70 13.56 18.09
N SER A 9 17.38 13.67 17.98
CA SER A 9 16.66 14.96 17.87
C SER A 9 16.90 15.78 16.58
N SER A 10 17.59 15.23 15.57
CA SER A 10 17.80 15.95 14.29
C SER A 10 16.57 16.04 13.37
N GLY A 11 15.37 15.64 13.82
CA GLY A 11 14.13 15.73 13.04
C GLY A 11 13.93 14.66 11.94
N LYS A 12 14.74 13.59 11.90
CA LYS A 12 14.61 12.51 10.88
C LYS A 12 13.20 11.90 10.84
N THR A 13 12.69 11.52 12.01
CA THR A 13 11.35 10.94 12.14
C THR A 13 10.29 11.92 11.66
N THR A 14 10.41 13.20 12.04
CA THR A 14 9.51 14.26 11.60
C THR A 14 9.53 14.44 10.08
N LEU A 15 10.71 14.38 9.46
CA LEU A 15 10.85 14.45 8.00
C LEU A 15 10.18 13.26 7.30
N LEU A 16 10.40 12.03 7.78
CA LEU A 16 9.76 10.84 7.21
C LEU A 16 8.23 10.87 7.36
N LEU A 17 7.72 11.34 8.50
CA LEU A 17 6.29 11.56 8.70
C LEU A 17 5.72 12.63 7.78
N ALA A 18 6.46 13.72 7.53
CA ALA A 18 6.05 14.77 6.59
C ALA A 18 5.96 14.24 5.15
N LEU A 19 6.93 13.44 4.72
CA LEU A 19 6.88 12.76 3.41
C LEU A 19 5.70 11.78 3.33
N ALA A 20 5.39 11.05 4.39
CA ALA A 20 4.21 10.17 4.40
C ALA A 20 2.86 10.91 4.55
N GLY A 21 2.86 12.25 4.67
CA GLY A 21 1.65 13.03 4.94
C GLY A 21 1.04 12.77 6.32
N LYS A 22 1.80 12.24 7.28
CA LYS A 22 1.37 11.90 8.65
C LYS A 22 1.97 12.84 9.71
N PHE A 23 2.33 14.06 9.34
CA PHE A 23 2.91 15.04 10.26
C PHE A 23 1.84 15.76 11.09
N ASP A 24 2.22 16.31 12.25
CA ASP A 24 1.33 17.11 13.08
C ASP A 24 0.93 18.39 12.31
N PRO A 25 -0.37 18.66 12.06
CA PRO A 25 -0.82 19.84 11.34
C PRO A 25 -0.41 21.18 12.00
N LYS A 26 0.01 21.17 13.27
CA LYS A 26 0.55 22.36 13.96
C LYS A 26 1.97 22.73 13.50
N LEU A 27 2.69 21.82 12.85
CA LEU A 27 4.04 22.07 12.36
C LEU A 27 4.00 22.92 11.09
N LYS A 28 4.82 23.97 11.07
CA LYS A 28 5.02 24.79 9.87
C LYS A 28 5.94 24.05 8.90
N VAL A 29 5.41 23.69 7.73
CA VAL A 29 6.20 23.13 6.63
C VAL A 29 6.60 24.24 5.67
N THR A 30 7.87 24.25 5.25
CA THR A 30 8.38 25.16 4.23
C THR A 30 9.13 24.36 3.15
N GLY A 31 9.25 24.93 1.96
CA GLY A 31 9.77 24.22 0.79
C GLY A 31 8.69 23.51 -0.03
N LYS A 32 9.10 22.77 -1.06
CA LYS A 32 8.21 22.04 -1.98
C LYS A 32 8.63 20.59 -2.06
N VAL A 33 7.66 19.68 -1.92
CA VAL A 33 7.81 18.25 -2.13
C VAL A 33 6.90 17.84 -3.29
N THR A 34 7.45 17.07 -4.23
CA THR A 34 6.72 16.56 -5.39
C THR A 34 6.89 15.05 -5.53
N TYR A 35 5.80 14.35 -5.83
CA TYR A 35 5.77 12.92 -6.14
C TYR A 35 5.50 12.78 -7.63
N ASN A 36 6.50 12.31 -8.39
CA ASN A 36 6.42 12.19 -9.85
C ASN A 36 5.95 13.49 -10.54
N GLY A 37 6.43 14.65 -10.07
CA GLY A 37 6.05 15.97 -10.59
C GLY A 37 4.79 16.59 -9.97
N HIS A 38 3.97 15.80 -9.26
CA HIS A 38 2.75 16.27 -8.60
C HIS A 38 3.03 16.77 -7.19
N GLY A 39 2.47 17.93 -6.84
CA GLY A 39 2.53 18.45 -5.48
C GLY A 39 1.74 17.60 -4.49
N MET A 40 2.11 17.66 -3.21
CA MET A 40 1.44 16.95 -2.10
C MET A 40 -0.07 17.25 -1.97
N ASN A 41 -0.53 18.38 -2.52
CA ASN A 41 -1.94 18.80 -2.48
C ASN A 41 -2.77 18.26 -3.66
N GLU A 42 -2.12 17.65 -4.67
CA GLU A 42 -2.79 17.14 -5.88
C GLU A 42 -3.26 15.69 -5.71
N PHE A 43 -2.82 15.01 -4.66
CA PHE A 43 -3.17 13.62 -4.37
C PHE A 43 -3.25 13.42 -2.85
N VAL A 44 -3.50 12.17 -2.40
CA VAL A 44 -3.55 11.80 -0.98
C VAL A 44 -2.26 11.08 -0.61
N PRO A 45 -1.25 11.75 0.00
CA PRO A 45 0.06 11.15 0.24
C PRO A 45 0.03 9.89 1.08
N GLN A 46 -0.92 9.78 2.01
CA GLN A 46 -1.10 8.64 2.90
C GLN A 46 -1.51 7.37 2.16
N ARG A 47 -2.03 7.49 0.92
CA ARG A 47 -2.35 6.33 0.06
C ARG A 47 -1.19 5.91 -0.85
N THR A 48 -0.19 6.78 -1.02
CA THR A 48 0.93 6.56 -1.94
C THR A 48 2.24 6.28 -1.20
N ALA A 49 2.40 6.84 -0.01
CA ALA A 49 3.58 6.67 0.84
C ALA A 49 3.19 6.05 2.18
N ALA A 50 3.82 4.92 2.52
CA ALA A 50 3.66 4.26 3.79
C ALA A 50 4.82 4.60 4.74
N TYR A 51 4.49 5.04 5.95
CA TYR A 51 5.46 5.19 7.04
C TYR A 51 5.40 3.97 7.95
N VAL A 52 6.55 3.32 8.15
CA VAL A 52 6.73 2.24 9.13
C VAL A 52 7.33 2.85 10.38
N SER A 53 6.63 2.70 11.52
CA SER A 53 7.06 3.22 12.81
C SER A 53 8.26 2.45 13.36
N GLN A 54 8.95 3.05 14.34
CA GLN A 54 9.97 2.33 15.11
C GLN A 54 9.36 1.25 16.01
N ASN A 55 8.12 1.46 16.44
CA ASN A 55 7.39 0.51 17.27
C ASN A 55 6.45 -0.32 16.40
N ASP A 56 6.55 -1.63 16.56
CA ASP A 56 5.65 -2.58 15.90
C ASP A 56 4.30 -2.65 16.62
N LEU A 57 3.23 -2.43 15.86
CA LEU A 57 1.86 -2.65 16.32
C LEU A 57 1.39 -4.00 15.80
N HIS A 58 1.54 -5.05 16.60
CA HIS A 58 1.12 -6.40 16.26
C HIS A 58 0.28 -7.02 17.38
N ILE A 59 -0.64 -7.91 17.00
CA ILE A 59 -1.45 -8.71 17.93
C ILE A 59 -0.68 -10.01 18.14
N GLY A 60 -0.12 -10.21 19.34
CA GLY A 60 0.80 -11.32 19.63
C GLY A 60 0.15 -12.70 19.58
N GLU A 61 -1.18 -12.75 19.67
CA GLU A 61 -1.99 -13.96 19.61
C GLU A 61 -2.23 -14.46 18.19
N LEU A 62 -1.98 -13.63 17.17
CA LEU A 62 -2.18 -14.00 15.77
C LEU A 62 -0.89 -14.55 15.17
N THR A 63 -1.03 -15.60 14.37
CA THR A 63 0.05 -16.04 13.49
C THR A 63 0.36 -14.99 12.43
N VAL A 64 1.54 -15.09 11.80
CA VAL A 64 1.93 -14.22 10.67
C VAL A 64 0.89 -14.28 9.55
N ARG A 65 0.39 -15.50 9.26
CA ARG A 65 -0.65 -15.76 8.25
C ARG A 65 -1.91 -14.96 8.54
N GLU A 66 -2.41 -15.06 9.77
CA GLU A 66 -3.64 -14.39 10.20
C GLU A 66 -3.47 -12.87 10.23
N THR A 67 -2.30 -12.39 10.66
CA THR A 67 -1.97 -10.95 10.68
C THR A 67 -1.95 -10.35 9.27
N LEU A 68 -1.36 -11.05 8.29
CA LEU A 68 -1.37 -10.62 6.90
C LEU A 68 -2.78 -10.66 6.31
N ALA A 69 -3.53 -11.73 6.55
CA ALA A 69 -4.92 -11.85 6.08
C ALA A 69 -5.84 -10.77 6.68
N PHE A 70 -5.66 -10.44 7.96
CA PHE A 70 -6.36 -9.35 8.62
C PHE A 70 -5.99 -7.99 8.01
N SER A 71 -4.70 -7.73 7.85
CA SER A 71 -4.18 -6.49 7.26
C SER A 71 -4.71 -6.28 5.84
N ALA A 72 -4.73 -7.34 5.02
CA ALA A 72 -5.36 -7.31 3.71
C ALA A 72 -6.84 -6.90 3.83
N ARG A 73 -7.67 -7.62 4.59
CA ARG A 73 -9.10 -7.27 4.71
C ARG A 73 -9.33 -5.81 5.13
N CYS A 74 -8.54 -5.27 6.06
CA CYS A 74 -8.63 -3.87 6.50
C CYS A 74 -8.23 -2.85 5.43
N GLN A 75 -7.30 -3.18 4.52
CA GLN A 75 -6.90 -2.29 3.43
C GLN A 75 -7.92 -2.24 2.28
N GLY A 76 -9.11 -2.83 2.45
CA GLY A 76 -10.20 -2.76 1.49
C GLY A 76 -9.98 -3.63 0.26
N VAL A 77 -9.02 -4.55 0.32
CA VAL A 77 -8.71 -5.47 -0.78
C VAL A 77 -9.75 -6.61 -0.90
N GLY A 78 -10.63 -6.82 0.09
CA GLY A 78 -11.68 -7.84 -0.01
C GLY A 78 -12.75 -7.56 -1.08
N SER A 79 -13.38 -6.36 -1.05
CA SER A 79 -14.58 -6.10 -1.88
C SER A 79 -14.27 -5.84 -3.35
N ARG A 80 -13.10 -5.27 -3.66
CA ARG A 80 -12.64 -5.07 -5.04
C ARG A 80 -12.30 -6.38 -5.71
N TYR A 81 -11.74 -7.35 -4.99
CA TYR A 81 -11.41 -8.66 -5.56
C TYR A 81 -12.65 -9.40 -6.07
N ASP A 82 -13.68 -9.54 -5.24
CA ASP A 82 -14.91 -10.24 -5.64
C ASP A 82 -15.60 -9.55 -6.81
N MET A 83 -15.61 -8.22 -6.82
CA MET A 83 -16.12 -7.42 -7.94
C MET A 83 -15.31 -7.65 -9.23
N LEU A 84 -13.98 -7.58 -9.15
CA LEU A 84 -13.11 -7.75 -10.32
C LEU A 84 -13.15 -9.19 -10.85
N ALA A 85 -13.24 -10.18 -9.97
CA ALA A 85 -13.40 -11.59 -10.35
C ALA A 85 -14.75 -11.83 -11.05
N GLU A 86 -15.84 -11.24 -10.54
CA GLU A 86 -17.16 -11.33 -11.15
C GLU A 86 -17.25 -10.56 -12.48
N LEU A 87 -16.59 -9.41 -12.60
CA LEU A 87 -16.47 -8.67 -13.86
C LEU A 87 -15.72 -9.51 -14.91
N SER A 88 -14.56 -10.06 -14.55
CA SER A 88 -13.79 -10.91 -15.47
C SER A 88 -14.57 -12.18 -15.89
N ARG A 89 -15.41 -12.73 -15.00
CA ARG A 89 -16.31 -13.85 -15.34
C ARG A 89 -17.34 -13.43 -16.39
N ARG A 90 -18.01 -12.29 -16.21
CA ARG A 90 -19.03 -11.78 -17.14
C ARG A 90 -18.45 -11.37 -18.48
N GLU A 91 -17.26 -10.76 -18.48
CA GLU A 91 -16.55 -10.39 -19.70
C GLU A 91 -16.19 -11.62 -20.55
N LYS A 92 -15.80 -12.73 -19.92
CA LYS A 92 -15.58 -14.01 -20.60
C LYS A 92 -16.87 -14.61 -21.14
N GLU A 93 -17.96 -14.57 -20.37
CA GLU A 93 -19.28 -15.07 -20.81
C GLU A 93 -19.83 -14.28 -22.00
N LEU A 94 -19.60 -12.97 -22.05
CA LEU A 94 -20.04 -12.08 -23.12
C LEU A 94 -19.00 -11.92 -24.25
N ASN A 95 -17.84 -12.59 -24.14
CA ASN A 95 -16.73 -12.51 -25.08
C ASN A 95 -16.29 -11.05 -25.38
N ILE A 96 -16.34 -10.20 -24.37
CA ILE A 96 -15.96 -8.79 -24.45
C ILE A 96 -14.46 -8.70 -24.20
N LYS A 97 -13.73 -8.04 -25.11
CA LYS A 97 -12.33 -7.68 -24.85
C LYS A 97 -12.30 -6.40 -24.03
N PRO A 98 -11.77 -6.43 -22.80
CA PRO A 98 -11.61 -5.23 -21.99
C PRO A 98 -10.64 -4.26 -22.67
N ASP A 99 -10.87 -2.97 -22.43
CA ASP A 99 -9.95 -1.92 -22.86
C ASP A 99 -8.55 -2.16 -22.23
N PRO A 100 -7.45 -2.02 -23.01
CA PRO A 100 -6.10 -2.33 -22.53
C PRO A 100 -5.69 -1.56 -21.28
N ASP A 101 -6.10 -0.29 -21.13
CA ASP A 101 -5.69 0.52 -19.98
C ASP A 101 -6.45 0.09 -18.71
N ILE A 102 -7.71 -0.31 -18.87
CA ILE A 102 -8.54 -0.85 -17.79
C ILE A 102 -8.06 -2.25 -17.39
N ASP A 103 -7.68 -3.08 -18.37
CA ASP A 103 -7.13 -4.42 -18.13
C ASP A 103 -5.79 -4.36 -17.39
N VAL A 104 -4.93 -3.40 -17.75
CA VAL A 104 -3.67 -3.13 -17.03
C VAL A 104 -3.95 -2.66 -15.60
N TYR A 105 -4.91 -1.77 -15.38
CA TYR A 105 -5.30 -1.36 -14.03
C TYR A 105 -5.85 -2.53 -13.21
N MET A 106 -6.71 -3.35 -13.81
CA MET A 106 -7.29 -4.54 -13.18
C MET A 106 -6.20 -5.55 -12.82
N MET A 107 -5.25 -5.79 -13.73
CA MET A 107 -4.09 -6.63 -13.49
C MET A 107 -3.20 -6.07 -12.37
N VAL A 108 -2.87 -4.79 -12.37
CA VAL A 108 -2.02 -4.18 -11.31
C VAL A 108 -2.70 -4.25 -9.94
N CYS A 109 -4.00 -3.98 -9.88
CA CYS A 109 -4.77 -4.17 -8.65
C CYS A 109 -4.75 -5.64 -8.20
N CYS A 110 -4.90 -6.59 -9.12
CA CYS A 110 -4.87 -8.02 -8.82
C CYS A 110 -3.45 -8.53 -8.45
N PHE A 111 -2.38 -8.00 -9.06
CA PHE A 111 -0.99 -8.38 -8.79
C PHE A 111 -0.52 -7.98 -7.40
N HIS A 112 -1.09 -6.93 -6.80
CA HIS A 112 -0.89 -6.65 -5.38
C HIS A 112 -1.30 -7.85 -4.51
N TYR A 113 -2.28 -8.66 -4.94
CA TYR A 113 -2.71 -9.89 -4.27
C TYR A 113 -1.88 -11.09 -4.67
N VAL A 114 -1.46 -11.21 -5.93
CA VAL A 114 -0.55 -12.29 -6.35
C VAL A 114 0.76 -12.20 -5.57
N LEU A 115 1.25 -10.99 -5.25
CA LEU A 115 2.43 -10.83 -4.40
C LEU A 115 2.17 -11.28 -2.96
N VAL A 116 0.97 -11.00 -2.42
CA VAL A 116 0.56 -11.44 -1.08
C VAL A 116 0.35 -12.96 -1.03
N ASP A 117 -0.29 -13.56 -2.04
CA ASP A 117 -0.50 -15.00 -2.16
C ASP A 117 0.82 -15.74 -2.46
N TRP A 118 1.70 -15.18 -3.28
CA TRP A 118 3.04 -15.71 -3.52
C TRP A 118 3.88 -15.65 -2.25
N PHE A 119 3.76 -14.57 -1.46
CA PHE A 119 4.36 -14.48 -0.12
C PHE A 119 3.72 -15.49 0.84
N HIS A 120 2.41 -15.72 0.76
CA HIS A 120 1.68 -16.73 1.52
C HIS A 120 2.06 -18.17 1.16
N GLN A 121 2.41 -18.41 -0.11
CA GLN A 121 2.91 -19.68 -0.65
C GLN A 121 4.39 -19.89 -0.30
N LEU A 122 5.19 -18.82 -0.34
CA LEU A 122 6.59 -18.81 0.10
C LEU A 122 6.67 -19.16 1.60
N LEU A 123 5.84 -18.53 2.43
CA LEU A 123 5.75 -18.82 3.86
C LEU A 123 5.21 -20.25 4.16
N ARG A 124 4.47 -20.89 3.25
CA ARG A 124 4.10 -22.31 3.37
C ARG A 124 5.27 -23.27 3.15
N ASN A 125 6.28 -22.86 2.39
CA ASN A 125 7.47 -23.67 2.11
C ASN A 125 8.58 -23.50 3.17
N PHE A 126 8.38 -22.61 4.14
CA PHE A 126 9.30 -22.36 5.26
C PHE A 126 8.77 -22.87 6.62
N ALA A 127 7.68 -23.65 6.61
CA ALA A 127 7.13 -24.35 7.78
C ALA A 127 7.25 -25.87 7.59
#